data_AF-A0A317JUS7-F1
#
_entry.id   AF-A0A317JUS7-F1
#
_cell.length_a   1.000
_cell.length_b   1.000
_cell.length_c   1.000
_cell.angle_alpha   90.00
_cell.angle_beta   90.00
_cell.angle_gamma   90.00
#
_symmetry.space_group_name_H-M   'P 1'
#
loop_
_entity.id
_entity.type
_entity.pdbx_description
1 polymer ?
#
loop_
_entity_poly.entity_id
_entity_poly.type
_entity_poly.pdbx_seq_one_letter_code
_entity_poly.pdbx_strand_id
1 'polypeptide(L)' 'AEVGLGQRALHRRSLSLFGYGPKTLARAGTPLAEVAARAGYADQAHLTRDVRELAGVPPTRLLPD' A
#
# COMPACT_ATOMS: atom_id res chain seq x y z
N ALA A 1 -8.45 -5.76 11.57
CA ALA A 1 -8.21 -6.97 12.39
C ALA A 1 -6.96 -6.76 13.24
N GLU A 2 -7.03 -6.84 14.57
CA GLU A 2 -5.84 -6.86 15.41
C GLU A 2 -5.22 -8.26 15.35
N VAL A 3 -4.01 -8.37 14.81
CA VAL A 3 -3.29 -9.65 14.60
C VAL A 3 -2.82 -10.32 15.90
N GLY A 4 -3.31 -9.92 17.07
CA GLY A 4 -2.94 -10.49 18.38
C GLY A 4 -1.46 -10.34 18.76
N LEU A 5 -0.68 -9.54 18.02
CA LEU A 5 0.74 -9.33 18.26
C LEU A 5 0.95 -8.10 19.13
N GLY A 6 1.60 -8.28 20.28
CA GLY A 6 2.16 -7.16 21.03
C GLY A 6 3.26 -6.43 20.25
N GLN A 7 3.47 -5.14 20.55
CA GLN A 7 4.39 -4.25 19.82
C GLN A 7 5.81 -4.84 19.63
N ARG A 8 6.38 -5.47 20.67
CA ARG A 8 7.71 -6.11 20.60
C ARG A 8 7.75 -7.32 19.67
N ALA A 9 6.69 -8.12 19.68
CA ALA A 9 6.58 -9.30 18.81
C ALA A 9 6.43 -8.88 17.34
N LEU A 10 5.62 -7.84 17.08
CA LEU A 10 5.48 -7.23 15.77
C LEU A 10 6.83 -6.69 15.27
N HIS A 11 7.54 -5.90 16.09
CA HIS A 11 8.83 -5.34 15.73
C HIS A 11 9.87 -6.41 15.36
N ARG A 12 10.01 -7.46 16.18
CA ARG A 12 10.94 -8.56 15.93
C ARG A 12 10.61 -9.32 14.65
N ARG A 13 9.32 -9.60 14.40
CA ARG A 13 8.89 -10.25 13.16
C ARG A 13 9.17 -9.38 11.94
N SER A 14 8.90 -8.08 12.01
CA SER A 14 9.16 -7.16 10.90
C SER A 14 10.65 -7.13 10.53
N LEU A 15 11.53 -7.02 11.53
CA LEU A 15 12.98 -7.08 11.28
C LEU A 15 13.41 -8.42 10.69
N SER A 16 12.91 -9.53 11.24
CA SER A 16 13.31 -10.87 10.80
C SER A 16 12.86 -11.20 9.37
N LEU A 17 11.70 -10.71 8.94
CA LEU A 17 11.12 -11.05 7.63
C LEU A 17 11.47 -10.03 6.55
N PHE A 18 11.59 -8.75 6.92
CA PHE A 18 11.71 -7.66 5.95
C PHE A 18 12.98 -6.81 6.14
N GLY A 19 13.71 -6.97 7.26
CA GLY A 19 14.91 -6.20 7.55
C GLY A 19 14.66 -4.78 8.10
N TYR A 20 13.40 -4.37 8.28
CA TYR A 20 13.01 -3.07 8.82
C TYR A 20 11.80 -3.17 9.75
N GLY A 21 11.60 -2.15 10.59
CA GLY A 21 10.51 -2.13 11.58
C GLY A 21 9.12 -1.97 10.95
N PRO A 22 8.05 -2.26 11.72
CA PRO A 22 6.67 -2.28 11.23
C PRO A 22 6.19 -0.93 10.68
N LYS A 23 6.72 0.18 11.21
CA LYS A 23 6.39 1.52 10.69
C LYS A 23 6.94 1.73 9.27
N THR A 24 8.14 1.25 8.99
CA THR A 24 8.73 1.28 7.64
C THR A 24 7.99 0.31 6.72
N LEU A 25 7.64 -0.88 7.23
CA LEU A 25 6.83 -1.85 6.49
C LEU A 25 5.49 -1.28 6.06
N ALA A 26 4.78 -0.58 6.94
CA ALA A 26 3.51 0.09 6.62
C ALA A 26 3.66 1.17 5.53
N ARG A 27 4.88 1.64 5.27
CA ARG A 27 5.19 2.63 4.22
C ARG A 27 5.77 2.00 2.96
N ALA A 28 6.06 0.70 2.96
CA ALA A 28 6.75 0.01 1.87
C ALA A 28 5.84 -0.36 0.68
N GLY A 29 4.58 0.09 0.69
CA GLY A 29 3.66 -0.10 -0.45
C GLY A 29 4.15 0.58 -1.72
N THR A 30 3.79 0.03 -2.88
CA THR A 30 4.14 0.62 -4.18
C THR A 30 3.42 1.97 -4.35
N PRO A 31 4.14 3.07 -4.66
CA PRO A 31 3.53 4.36 -4.94
C PRO A 31 2.54 4.27 -6.10
N LEU A 32 1.40 4.97 -6.02
CA LEU A 32 0.37 4.93 -7.07
C LEU A 32 0.89 5.37 -8.45
N ALA A 33 1.88 6.26 -8.51
CA ALA A 33 2.54 6.62 -9.76
C ALA A 33 3.30 5.45 -10.40
N GLU A 34 3.96 4.62 -9.60
CA GLU A 34 4.63 3.42 -10.10
C GLU A 34 3.61 2.35 -10.50
N VAL A 35 2.51 2.20 -9.73
CA VAL A 35 1.39 1.33 -10.11
C VAL A 35 0.82 1.76 -11.48
N ALA A 36 0.61 3.06 -11.68
CA ALA A 36 0.12 3.63 -12.94
C ALA A 36 1.06 3.27 -14.10
N ALA A 37 2.36 3.51 -13.95
CA ALA A 37 3.35 3.20 -14.98
C ALA A 37 3.39 1.70 -15.32
N ARG A 38 3.38 0.82 -14.30
CA ARG A 38 3.38 -0.64 -14.49
C ARG A 38 2.09 -1.16 -15.15
N ALA A 39 0.96 -0.51 -14.91
CA ALA A 39 -0.33 -0.86 -15.49
C ALA A 39 -0.57 -0.22 -16.87
N GLY A 40 0.39 0.55 -17.42
CA GLY A 40 0.30 1.15 -18.75
C GLY A 40 -0.40 2.51 -18.80
N TYR A 41 -0.68 3.14 -17.66
CA TYR A 41 -1.22 4.49 -17.60
C TYR A 41 -0.12 5.53 -17.81
N ALA A 42 -0.49 6.65 -18.44
CA ALA A 42 0.42 7.76 -18.69
C ALA A 42 0.98 8.39 -17.41
N ASP A 43 0.14 8.51 -16.37
CA ASP A 43 0.51 9.03 -15.05
C ASP A 43 -0.49 8.56 -13.98
N GLN A 44 -0.25 8.95 -12.73
CA GLN A 44 -1.14 8.64 -11.61
C GLN A 44 -2.54 9.29 -11.75
N ALA A 45 -2.64 10.47 -12.36
CA ALA A 45 -3.90 11.19 -12.50
C ALA A 45 -4.83 10.51 -13.51
N HIS A 46 -4.27 9.92 -14.57
CA HIS A 46 -4.98 9.04 -15.50
C HIS A 46 -5.52 7.82 -14.77
N LEU A 47 -4.67 7.03 -14.10
CA LEU A 47 -5.11 5.89 -13.28
C LEU A 47 -6.23 6.27 -12.29
N THR A 48 -6.09 7.42 -11.62
CA THR A 48 -7.06 7.87 -10.62
C THR A 48 -8.43 8.21 -11.24
N ARG A 49 -8.47 8.73 -12.47
CA ARG A 49 -9.73 9.00 -13.17
C ARG A 49 -10.42 7.70 -13.54
N ASP A 50 -9.71 6.76 -14.14
CA ASP A 50 -10.27 5.47 -14.56
C ASP A 50 -10.77 4.66 -13.36
N VAL A 51 -10.02 4.63 -12.26
CA VAL A 51 -10.47 3.94 -11.04
C VAL A 51 -11.73 4.60 -10.47
N ARG A 52 -11.87 5.93 -10.54
CA ARG A 52 -13.11 6.61 -10.12
C ARG A 52 -14.27 6.29 -11.06
N GLU A 53 -14.02 6.21 -12.36
CA GLU A 53 -15.04 5.85 -13.34
C GLU A 53 -15.53 4.40 -13.16
N LEU A 54 -14.59 3.46 -12.95
CA LEU A 54 -14.88 2.03 -12.86
C LEU A 54 -15.38 1.59 -11.48
N ALA A 55 -14.79 2.12 -10.41
CA ALA A 55 -15.06 1.69 -9.03
C ALA A 55 -15.80 2.73 -8.18
N GLY A 56 -16.04 3.95 -8.69
CA GLY A 56 -16.75 5.03 -7.98
C GLY A 56 -15.98 5.69 -6.84
N VAL A 57 -14.75 5.25 -6.54
CA VAL A 57 -13.92 5.75 -5.44
C VAL A 57 -12.46 5.91 -5.90
N PRO A 58 -11.65 6.78 -5.26
CA PRO A 58 -10.22 6.86 -5.59
C PRO A 58 -9.47 5.56 -5.20
N PRO A 59 -8.31 5.27 -5.84
CA PRO A 59 -7.52 4.06 -5.56
C PRO A 59 -7.17 3.89 -4.07
N THR A 60 -6.94 4.98 -3.35
CA THR A 60 -6.60 4.96 -1.92
C THR A 60 -7.70 4.39 -1.02
N ARG A 61 -8.97 4.42 -1.44
CA ARG A 61 -10.10 3.79 -0.73
C ARG A 61 -10.16 2.27 -0.95
N LEU A 62 -9.46 1.76 -1.95
CA LEU A 62 -9.37 0.33 -2.27
C LEU A 62 -8.14 -0.33 -1.63
N LEU A 63 -7.19 0.48 -1.13
CA LEU A 63 -6.02 -0.01 -0.43
C LEU A 63 -6.41 -0.45 0.99
N PRO A 64 -5.80 -1.51 1.51
CA PRO A 64 -5.99 -1.89 2.92
C PRO A 64 -5.49 -0.78 3.86
N ASP A 65 -6.19 -0.61 4.98
CA ASP A 65 -5.81 0.29 6.09
C ASP A 65 -4.49 -0.14 6.78
#